data_AF-A0A3D0M567-F1
#
_entry.id   AF-A0A3D0M567-F1
#
_cell.length_a   1.000
_cell.length_b   1.000
_cell.length_c   1.000
_cell.angle_alpha   90.00
_cell.angle_beta   90.00
_cell.angle_gamma   90.00
#
_symmetry.space_group_name_H-M   'P 1'
#
loop_
_entity.id
_entity.type
_entity.pdbx_description
1 polymer ?
#
loop_
_entity_poly.entity_id
_entity_poly.type
_entity_poly.pdbx_seq_one_letter_code
_entity_poly.pdbx_strand_id
1 'polypeptide(L)'
;DVTYDLVIAIGPLPMMRAVADLTKQYGIKTNVSMNPIMIDGTGMCGGCRLTVGGEVKFACVDGPEFDAHQIDWDEATKRLTQYKREEHDCRLMHRQERKG
;
A
#
# COMPACT_ATOMS: atom_id res chain seq x y z
N ASP A 1 9.68 24.14 -21.96
CA ASP A 1 9.78 23.26 -20.78
C ASP A 1 8.57 22.37 -20.69
N VAL A 2 8.74 21.10 -20.31
CA VAL A 2 7.62 20.17 -20.08
C VAL A 2 7.25 20.24 -18.61
N THR A 3 6.00 20.57 -18.32
CA THR A 3 5.43 20.61 -16.96
C THR A 3 4.52 19.40 -16.79
N TYR A 4 4.60 18.75 -15.63
CA TYR A 4 3.74 17.62 -15.27
C TYR A 4 2.78 18.04 -14.16
N ASP A 5 1.48 17.85 -14.38
CA ASP A 5 0.45 18.26 -13.42
C ASP A 5 0.15 17.18 -12.36
N LEU A 6 0.38 15.90 -12.69
CA LEU A 6 0.02 14.76 -11.86
C LEU A 6 0.95 13.57 -12.13
N VAL A 7 1.36 12.90 -11.06
CA VAL A 7 1.99 11.57 -11.09
C VAL A 7 1.06 10.55 -10.46
N ILE A 8 0.92 9.39 -11.10
CA ILE A 8 0.19 8.24 -10.56
C ILE A 8 1.17 7.08 -10.47
N ALA A 9 1.30 6.47 -9.29
CA ALA A 9 2.19 5.33 -9.07
C ALA A 9 1.45 4.12 -8.50
N ILE A 10 1.74 2.95 -9.07
CA ILE A 10 1.12 1.67 -8.70
C ILE A 10 2.25 0.64 -8.68
N GLY A 11 2.52 0.03 -7.53
CA GLY A 11 3.58 -0.96 -7.42
C GLY A 11 3.90 -1.32 -5.97
N PRO A 12 5.10 -1.87 -5.70
CA PRO A 12 5.53 -2.16 -4.34
C PRO A 12 5.58 -0.90 -3.46
N LEU A 13 5.23 -0.98 -2.17
CA LEU A 13 5.31 0.16 -1.25
C LEU A 13 6.66 0.90 -1.27
N PRO A 14 7.83 0.24 -1.31
CA PRO A 14 9.12 0.95 -1.40
C PRO A 14 9.24 1.79 -2.68
N MET A 15 8.71 1.29 -3.80
CA MET A 15 8.70 2.02 -5.07
C MET A 15 7.76 3.22 -4.99
N MET A 16 6.54 3.03 -4.49
CA MET A 16 5.55 4.10 -4.38
C MET A 16 6.02 5.20 -3.42
N ARG A 17 6.67 4.83 -2.30
CA ARG A 17 7.32 5.78 -1.38
C ARG A 17 8.43 6.57 -2.07
N ALA A 18 9.31 5.90 -2.82
CA ALA A 18 10.38 6.58 -3.55
C ALA A 18 9.84 7.58 -4.59
N VAL A 19 8.74 7.23 -5.27
CA VAL A 19 8.06 8.17 -6.18
C VAL A 19 7.49 9.36 -5.39
N ALA A 20 6.80 9.11 -4.28
CA ALA A 20 6.23 10.17 -3.43
C ALA A 20 7.30 11.16 -2.94
N ASP A 21 8.44 10.64 -2.47
CA ASP A 21 9.56 11.44 -1.97
C ASP A 21 10.20 12.27 -3.09
N LEU A 22 10.35 11.71 -4.29
CA LEU A 22 10.89 12.41 -5.45
C LEU A 22 9.97 13.53 -5.90
N THR A 23 8.69 13.24 -6.13
CA THR A 23 7.73 14.21 -6.68
C THR A 23 7.42 15.35 -5.71
N LYS A 24 7.54 15.11 -4.40
CA LYS A 24 7.42 16.14 -3.36
C LYS A 24 8.47 17.25 -3.53
N GLN A 25 9.68 16.92 -3.98
CA GLN A 25 10.75 17.92 -4.24
C GLN A 25 10.41 18.85 -5.40
N TYR A 26 9.61 18.39 -6.34
CA TYR A 26 9.15 19.16 -7.51
C TYR A 26 7.77 19.80 -7.31
N GLY A 27 7.13 19.59 -6.14
CA GLY A 27 5.79 20.09 -5.86
C GLY A 27 4.70 19.50 -6.77
N ILE A 28 4.93 18.31 -7.35
CA ILE A 28 4.00 17.68 -8.28
C ILE A 28 3.01 16.83 -7.50
N LYS A 29 1.71 17.07 -7.70
CA LYS A 29 0.64 16.25 -7.11
C LYS A 29 0.86 14.79 -7.46
N THR A 30 0.81 13.91 -6.45
CA THR A 30 1.10 12.49 -6.64
C THR A 30 0.07 11.62 -5.96
N ASN A 31 -0.57 10.76 -6.73
CA ASN A 31 -1.49 9.76 -6.22
C ASN A 31 -0.85 8.37 -6.28
N VAL A 32 -1.12 7.55 -5.26
CA VAL A 32 -0.68 6.16 -5.19
C VAL A 32 -1.87 5.24 -4.99
N SER A 33 -1.86 4.08 -5.65
CA SER A 33 -2.84 3.03 -5.39
C SER A 33 -2.28 2.08 -4.33
N MET A 34 -2.78 2.22 -3.10
CA MET A 34 -2.27 1.49 -1.94
C MET A 34 -2.70 0.02 -1.98
N ASN A 35 -1.80 -0.87 -1.58
CA ASN A 35 -1.99 -2.31 -1.57
C ASN A 35 -1.85 -2.94 -0.15
N PRO A 36 -2.63 -2.49 0.84
CA PRO A 36 -2.64 -3.12 2.16
C PRO A 36 -3.32 -4.50 2.11
N ILE A 37 -3.16 -5.27 3.20
CA ILE A 37 -3.91 -6.51 3.40
C ILE A 37 -5.42 -6.22 3.40
N MET A 38 -6.18 -6.99 2.64
CA MET A 38 -7.65 -6.91 2.58
C MET A 38 -8.26 -8.25 2.99
N ILE A 39 -9.41 -8.20 3.67
CA ILE A 39 -10.18 -9.40 4.08
C ILE A 39 -11.57 -9.35 3.46
N ASP A 40 -12.43 -8.44 3.93
CA ASP A 40 -13.81 -8.30 3.46
C ASP A 40 -13.94 -7.45 2.18
N GLY A 41 -13.19 -6.33 2.12
CA GLY A 41 -13.25 -5.41 0.97
C GLY A 41 -14.50 -4.53 0.90
N THR A 42 -15.32 -4.48 1.96
CA THR A 42 -16.59 -3.73 1.98
C THR A 42 -16.68 -2.73 3.13
N GLY A 43 -15.59 -2.55 3.89
CA GLY A 43 -15.48 -1.57 4.97
C GLY A 43 -15.88 -2.09 6.35
N MET A 44 -16.06 -3.40 6.51
CA MET A 44 -16.55 -4.01 7.76
C MET A 44 -15.43 -4.43 8.72
N CYS A 45 -14.23 -4.78 8.24
CA CYS A 45 -13.18 -5.35 9.10
C CYS A 45 -12.04 -4.41 9.48
N GLY A 46 -11.77 -3.36 8.69
CA GLY A 46 -10.64 -2.44 8.92
C GLY A 46 -9.24 -3.07 8.71
N GLY A 47 -9.16 -4.26 8.11
CA GLY A 47 -7.89 -4.92 7.76
C GLY A 47 -7.03 -4.08 6.81
N CYS A 48 -7.69 -3.37 5.89
CA CYS A 48 -7.06 -2.49 4.92
C CYS A 48 -6.82 -1.05 5.42
N ARG A 49 -6.92 -0.80 6.74
CA ARG A 49 -6.75 0.55 7.26
C ARG A 49 -5.33 1.10 7.00
N LEU A 50 -5.29 2.41 6.77
CA LEU A 50 -4.10 3.23 6.57
C LEU A 50 -4.29 4.55 7.32
N THR A 51 -3.20 5.12 7.84
CA THR A 51 -3.17 6.51 8.28
C THR A 51 -2.83 7.42 7.10
N VAL A 52 -3.74 8.34 6.75
CA VAL A 52 -3.61 9.31 5.66
C VAL A 52 -3.93 10.70 6.20
N GLY A 53 -2.94 11.60 6.18
CA GLY A 53 -3.12 12.97 6.68
C GLY A 53 -3.44 13.05 8.18
N GLY A 54 -3.06 12.03 8.95
CA GLY A 54 -3.38 11.91 10.39
C GLY A 54 -4.75 11.29 10.68
N GLU A 55 -5.53 10.93 9.67
CA GLU A 55 -6.81 10.23 9.83
C GLU A 55 -6.71 8.77 9.42
N VAL A 56 -7.45 7.90 10.11
CA VAL A 56 -7.60 6.50 9.70
C VAL A 56 -8.57 6.43 8.53
N LYS A 57 -8.12 5.83 7.42
CA LYS A 57 -8.91 5.55 6.21
C LYS A 57 -8.87 4.06 5.87
N PHE A 58 -9.91 3.53 5.25
CA PHE A 58 -9.99 2.14 4.82
C PHE A 58 -9.80 2.07 3.30
N ALA A 59 -8.70 1.47 2.83
CA ALA A 59 -8.37 1.47 1.40
C ALA A 59 -9.46 0.86 0.50
N CYS A 60 -10.27 -0.09 0.99
CA CYS A 60 -11.34 -0.71 0.21
C CYS A 60 -12.58 0.17 -0.01
N VAL A 61 -12.78 1.22 0.78
CA VAL A 61 -13.97 2.11 0.69
C VAL A 61 -13.61 3.57 0.50
N ASP A 62 -12.54 4.05 1.17
CA ASP A 62 -12.07 5.43 1.08
C ASP A 62 -11.01 5.62 -0.02
N GLY A 63 -10.46 4.52 -0.56
CA GLY A 63 -9.37 4.51 -1.54
C GLY A 63 -9.70 3.66 -2.76
N PRO A 64 -8.75 2.84 -3.27
CA PRO A 64 -7.38 2.61 -2.77
C PRO A 64 -6.40 3.74 -3.14
N GLU A 65 -6.87 4.72 -3.90
CA GLU A 65 -6.10 5.87 -4.37
C GLU A 65 -6.04 6.96 -3.31
N PHE A 66 -4.82 7.33 -2.90
CA PHE A 66 -4.59 8.35 -1.90
C PHE A 66 -3.49 9.32 -2.34
N ASP A 67 -3.47 10.51 -1.74
CA ASP A 67 -2.34 11.44 -1.87
C ASP A 67 -1.10 10.83 -1.24
N ALA A 68 -0.09 10.57 -2.08
CA ALA A 68 1.14 9.91 -1.69
C ALA A 68 1.95 10.70 -0.66
N HIS A 69 1.75 12.02 -0.60
CA HIS A 69 2.44 12.92 0.33
C HIS A 69 1.79 12.94 1.72
N GLN A 70 0.63 12.30 1.88
CA GLN A 70 -0.12 12.20 3.14
C GLN A 70 -0.10 10.80 3.77
N ILE A 71 0.43 9.79 3.10
CA ILE A 71 0.51 8.41 3.59
C ILE A 71 1.53 8.26 4.73
N ASP A 72 1.15 7.59 5.81
CA ASP A 72 2.13 6.99 6.75
C ASP A 72 2.74 5.72 6.15
N TRP A 73 3.88 5.88 5.48
CA TRP A 73 4.58 4.79 4.81
C TRP A 73 5.18 3.75 5.76
N ASP A 74 5.53 4.15 6.99
CA ASP A 74 6.14 3.25 7.97
C ASP A 74 5.08 2.34 8.59
N GLU A 75 3.90 2.88 8.91
CA GLU A 75 2.73 2.10 9.30
C GLU A 75 2.35 1.11 8.19
N ALA A 76 2.16 1.60 6.95
CA ALA A 76 1.73 0.77 5.83
C ALA A 76 2.70 -0.39 5.57
N THR A 77 4.01 -0.13 5.64
CA THR A 77 5.05 -1.16 5.46
C THR A 77 5.02 -2.20 6.58
N LYS A 78 4.91 -1.77 7.85
CA LYS A 78 4.83 -2.71 8.99
C LYS A 78 3.61 -3.62 8.85
N ARG A 79 2.45 -3.04 8.52
CA ARG A 79 1.19 -3.76 8.33
C ARG A 79 1.27 -4.80 7.21
N LEU A 80 1.84 -4.45 6.06
CA LEU A 80 1.97 -5.39 4.93
C LEU A 80 2.76 -6.66 5.32
N THR A 81 3.72 -6.54 6.21
CA THR A 81 4.59 -7.66 6.60
C THR A 81 4.07 -8.53 7.74
N GLN A 82 2.87 -8.23 8.26
CA GLN A 82 2.33 -8.85 9.47
C GLN A 82 2.25 -10.38 9.39
N TYR A 83 1.91 -10.95 8.23
CA TYR A 83 1.70 -12.39 8.03
C TYR A 83 2.86 -13.09 7.31
N LYS A 84 4.05 -12.48 7.24
CA LYS A 84 5.19 -13.04 6.49
C LYS A 84 5.56 -14.47 6.89
N ARG A 85 5.42 -14.82 8.17
CA ARG A 85 5.74 -16.17 8.67
C ARG A 85 4.68 -17.16 8.20
N GLU A 86 3.42 -16.83 8.39
CA GLU A 86 2.28 -17.66 7.99
C GLU A 86 2.28 -17.87 6.47
N GLU A 87 2.61 -16.83 5.69
CA GLU A 87 2.82 -16.94 4.24
C GLU A 87 3.98 -17.89 3.87
N HIS A 88 5.08 -17.87 4.63
CA HIS A 88 6.23 -18.75 4.40
C HIS A 88 5.85 -20.22 4.68
N ASP A 89 5.23 -20.47 5.82
CA ASP A 89 4.80 -21.81 6.24
C ASP A 89 3.80 -22.40 5.25
N CYS A 90 2.81 -21.60 4.83
CA CYS A 90 1.84 -21.96 3.80
C CYS A 90 2.52 -22.36 2.48
N ARG A 91 3.53 -21.60 2.02
CA ARG A 91 4.30 -21.95 0.82
C ARG A 91 5.07 -23.26 0.95
N LEU A 92 5.60 -23.56 2.14
CA LEU A 92 6.32 -24.81 2.40
C LEU A 92 5.37 -26.01 2.41
N MET A 93 4.24 -25.91 3.10
CA MET A 93 3.21 -26.96 3.15
C MET A 93 2.71 -27.29 1.74
N HIS A 94 2.30 -26.29 0.96
CA HIS A 94 1.86 -26.49 -0.43
C HIS A 94 2.96 -27.01 -1.37
N ARG A 95 4.23 -26.81 -1.04
CA ARG A 95 5.35 -27.41 -1.80
C ARG A 95 5.53 -28.89 -1.45
N GLN A 96 5.27 -29.28 -0.21
CA GLN A 96 5.32 -30.68 0.22
C GLN A 96 4.15 -31.47 -0.36
N GLU A 97 2.93 -30.93 -0.31
CA GLU A 97 1.72 -31.54 -0.86
C GLU A 97 1.85 -31.83 -2.37
N ARG A 98 2.48 -30.93 -3.14
CA ARG A 98 2.67 -31.10 -4.60
C ARG A 98 3.76 -32.11 -4.99
N LYS A 99 4.54 -32.62 -4.04
CA LYS A 99 5.63 -33.59 -4.29
C LYS A 99 5.22 -35.04 -4.03
N GLY A 100 4.14 -35.28 -3.29
CA GLY A 100 3.54 -36.61 -3.08
C GLY A 100 2.57 -36.95 -4.18
#